data_AF-W3RIQ5-F1
#
_entry.id   AF-W3RIQ5-F1
#
_cell.length_a   1.000
_cell.length_b   1.000
_cell.length_c   1.000
_cell.angle_alpha   90.00
_cell.angle_beta   90.00
_cell.angle_gamma   90.00
#
_symmetry.space_group_name_H-M   'P 1'
#
loop_
_entity.id
_entity.type
_entity.pdbx_description
1 polymer ?
#
loop_
_entity_poly.entity_id
_entity_poly.type
_entity_poly.pdbx_seq_one_letter_code
_entity_poly.pdbx_strand_id
1 'polypeptide(L)'
;MRRLLPPRLRGDAPVVPVVRLSGVIGAVTPLRPGMSLAGVARILDRAFGMRGAKAVAIIINSPGGSPVQSHQIHQRIRQLASEKKLPVFMFVEDVAASGGYMIACAGDEIFCDPSSIVGSIGVVGGSFGFQGLIEKIGIERRLYTSGKNKAMLDPFLPENPDDVARLKSLQYEIHTMFIDLVKRCRGAKLRGDEDELFSGAYWTGQRSIDLGLSDAIGDLRSVLRARFGDKVKMPVVAQPRGLLSGLLGRRGAGMTLAGLGDAASTAPEELMSALEARAIWARFGF
;
A
#
# COMPACT_ATOMS: atom_id res chain seq x y z
N MET A 1 -16.51 40.80 20.22
CA MET A 1 -15.08 41.06 20.52
C MET A 1 -14.08 39.98 20.05
N ARG A 2 -14.47 38.77 19.62
CA ARG A 2 -13.52 37.70 19.15
C ARG A 2 -12.82 37.94 17.80
N ARG A 3 -13.20 38.97 17.04
CA ARG A 3 -12.74 39.22 15.65
C ARG A 3 -11.44 40.01 15.52
N LEU A 4 -10.86 40.44 16.65
CA LEU A 4 -9.62 41.24 16.72
C LEU A 4 -8.41 40.50 17.30
N LEU A 5 -8.60 39.26 17.80
CA LEU A 5 -7.47 38.47 18.32
C LEU A 5 -6.66 37.84 17.18
N PRO A 6 -5.31 37.73 17.31
CA PRO A 6 -4.46 36.97 16.39
C PRO A 6 -4.99 35.53 16.19
N PRO A 7 -4.77 34.89 15.03
CA PRO A 7 -5.23 33.51 14.77
C PRO A 7 -4.82 32.50 15.85
N ARG A 8 -3.71 32.75 16.55
CA ARG A 8 -3.18 31.94 17.66
C ARG A 8 -3.98 32.03 18.98
N LEU A 9 -4.84 33.05 19.13
CA LEU A 9 -5.59 33.35 20.37
C LEU A 9 -7.12 33.23 20.18
N ARG A 10 -7.59 32.89 18.97
CA ARG A 10 -8.96 32.42 18.75
C ARG A 10 -8.93 30.92 18.96
N GLY A 11 -9.84 30.37 19.79
CA GLY A 11 -9.92 28.93 20.10
C GLY A 11 -9.58 28.09 18.86
N ASP A 12 -8.43 27.41 18.93
CA ASP A 12 -7.73 26.95 17.74
C ASP A 12 -8.58 25.88 17.06
N ALA A 13 -8.84 26.06 15.76
CA ALA A 13 -9.63 25.10 15.01
C ALA A 13 -8.92 23.74 15.06
N PRO A 14 -9.65 22.63 15.27
CA PRO A 14 -9.03 21.31 15.42
C PRO A 14 -8.22 20.97 14.17
N VAL A 15 -7.07 20.32 14.38
CA VAL A 15 -6.15 19.95 13.30
C VAL A 15 -6.13 18.45 13.17
N VAL A 16 -6.30 17.96 11.93
CA VAL A 16 -6.17 16.54 11.58
C VAL A 16 -5.24 16.45 10.37
N PRO A 17 -3.93 16.22 10.57
CA PRO A 17 -3.01 16.01 9.46
C PRO A 17 -3.43 14.81 8.61
N VAL A 18 -3.27 14.97 7.29
CA VAL A 18 -3.64 13.97 6.29
C VAL A 18 -2.38 13.42 5.62
N VAL A 19 -2.19 12.11 5.66
CA VAL A 19 -1.11 11.40 4.94
C VAL A 19 -1.73 10.61 3.79
N ARG A 20 -1.07 10.57 2.64
CA ARG A 20 -1.49 9.75 1.49
C ARG A 20 -0.49 8.64 1.25
N LEU A 21 -0.99 7.41 1.28
CA LEU A 21 -0.25 6.18 1.02
C LEU A 21 -0.82 5.56 -0.26
N SER A 22 -0.13 5.75 -1.39
CA SER A 22 -0.60 5.27 -2.69
C SER A 22 0.48 4.51 -3.46
N GLY A 23 0.05 3.47 -4.19
CA GLY A 23 0.88 2.65 -5.04
C GLY A 23 1.12 1.25 -4.49
N VAL A 24 1.86 0.45 -5.28
CA VAL A 24 2.28 -0.90 -4.90
C VAL A 24 3.31 -0.81 -3.76
N ILE A 25 3.27 -1.76 -2.83
CA ILE A 25 4.12 -1.79 -1.64
C ILE A 25 5.36 -2.67 -1.88
N GLY A 26 6.55 -2.18 -1.54
CA GLY A 26 7.82 -2.88 -1.71
C GLY A 26 8.62 -2.50 -2.94
N ALA A 27 9.67 -3.28 -3.23
CA ALA A 27 10.44 -3.10 -4.45
C ALA A 27 9.61 -3.58 -5.64
N VAL A 28 9.20 -2.66 -6.51
CA VAL A 28 8.46 -2.95 -7.74
C VAL A 28 9.45 -2.96 -8.87
N THR A 29 10.12 -1.84 -9.14
CA THR A 29 11.20 -1.73 -10.12
C THR A 29 12.31 -0.79 -9.64
N PRO A 30 13.52 -0.86 -10.25
CA PRO A 30 14.62 0.05 -9.94
C PRO A 30 14.28 1.53 -10.17
N LEU A 31 13.45 1.85 -11.17
CA LEU A 31 13.12 3.22 -11.57
C LEU A 31 11.84 3.77 -10.91
N ARG A 32 10.92 2.89 -10.47
CA ARG A 32 9.73 3.27 -9.69
C ARG A 32 9.68 2.43 -8.42
N PRO A 33 10.42 2.84 -7.37
CA PRO A 33 10.35 2.15 -6.09
C PRO A 33 8.91 2.26 -5.57
N GLY A 34 8.34 1.13 -5.17
CA GLY A 34 7.05 1.12 -4.50
C GLY A 34 7.13 1.71 -3.10
N MET A 35 5.98 1.76 -2.45
CA MET A 35 5.86 2.26 -1.09
C MET A 35 6.66 1.38 -0.13
N SER A 36 7.51 1.98 0.69
CA SER A 36 8.28 1.31 1.73
C SER A 36 8.22 2.11 3.02
N LEU A 37 8.50 1.47 4.16
CA LEU A 37 8.60 2.16 5.45
C LEU A 37 9.60 3.32 5.36
N ALA A 38 10.78 3.10 4.77
CA ALA A 38 11.78 4.15 4.59
C ALA A 38 11.23 5.36 3.81
N GLY A 39 10.42 5.09 2.78
CA GLY A 39 9.79 6.13 1.96
C GLY A 39 8.67 6.91 2.67
N VAL A 40 7.98 6.32 3.65
CA VAL A 40 6.82 6.95 4.31
C VAL A 40 7.07 7.38 5.76
N ALA A 41 8.15 6.91 6.40
CA ALA A 41 8.44 7.18 7.81
C ALA A 41 8.45 8.70 8.13
N ARG A 42 9.14 9.50 7.32
CA ARG A 42 9.23 10.96 7.53
C ARG A 42 7.90 11.70 7.41
N ILE A 43 6.99 11.27 6.53
CA ILE A 43 5.65 11.90 6.42
C ILE A 43 4.76 11.46 7.58
N LEU A 44 4.86 10.21 8.02
CA LEU A 44 4.17 9.72 9.22
C LEU A 44 4.65 10.50 10.46
N ASP A 45 5.95 10.58 10.68
CA ASP A 45 6.53 11.30 11.83
C ASP A 45 6.07 12.76 11.90
N ARG A 46 6.02 13.44 10.74
CA ARG A 46 5.54 14.83 10.68
C ARG A 46 4.04 14.95 10.93
N ALA A 47 3.23 14.01 10.46
CA ALA A 47 1.80 14.01 10.73
C ALA A 47 1.53 13.79 12.22
N PHE A 48 2.08 12.73 12.79
CA PHE A 48 1.91 12.42 14.22
C PHE A 48 2.58 13.44 15.15
N GLY A 49 3.63 14.13 14.70
CA GLY A 49 4.30 15.21 15.42
C GLY A 49 3.64 16.59 15.31
N MET A 50 2.53 16.73 14.57
CA MET A 50 1.90 18.02 14.34
C MET A 50 1.27 18.58 15.62
N ARG A 51 1.72 19.78 16.04
CA ARG A 51 1.23 20.43 17.26
C ARG A 51 -0.28 20.67 17.18
N GLY A 52 -0.99 20.24 18.22
CA GLY A 52 -2.44 20.43 18.33
C GLY A 52 -3.28 19.46 17.49
N ALA A 53 -2.66 18.44 16.88
CA ALA A 53 -3.39 17.39 16.19
C ALA A 53 -4.37 16.69 17.15
N LYS A 54 -5.60 16.45 16.67
CA LYS A 54 -6.64 15.72 17.40
C LYS A 54 -6.76 14.26 16.95
N ALA A 55 -6.32 13.98 15.74
CA ALA A 55 -6.29 12.67 15.10
C ALA A 55 -5.27 12.72 13.94
N VAL A 56 -4.96 11.57 13.34
CA VAL A 56 -4.28 11.49 12.04
C VAL A 56 -5.23 10.81 11.06
N ALA A 57 -5.41 11.41 9.88
CA ALA A 57 -6.14 10.78 8.79
C ALA A 57 -5.13 10.24 7.76
N ILE A 58 -5.34 9.00 7.32
CA ILE A 58 -4.47 8.37 6.33
C ILE A 58 -5.36 7.89 5.18
N ILE A 59 -5.08 8.43 3.99
CA ILE A 59 -5.69 7.98 2.75
C ILE A 59 -4.85 6.82 2.21
N ILE A 60 -5.50 5.71 1.86
CA ILE A 60 -4.86 4.55 1.27
C ILE A 60 -5.43 4.21 -0.11
N ASN A 61 -4.54 4.01 -1.07
CA ASN A 61 -4.89 3.54 -2.41
C ASN A 61 -3.80 2.60 -2.93
N SER A 62 -3.92 1.32 -2.60
CA SER A 62 -2.89 0.31 -2.84
C SER A 62 -3.48 -1.08 -3.16
N PRO A 63 -2.99 -1.74 -4.23
CA PRO A 63 -3.34 -3.13 -4.55
C PRO A 63 -2.60 -4.14 -3.66
N GLY A 64 -1.72 -3.68 -2.77
CA GLY A 64 -0.86 -4.52 -1.94
C GLY A 64 0.58 -4.58 -2.45
N GLY A 65 1.26 -5.69 -2.15
CA GLY A 65 2.66 -5.91 -2.47
C GLY A 65 3.39 -6.65 -1.36
N SER A 66 4.60 -6.21 -1.02
CA SER A 66 5.46 -6.87 -0.03
C SER A 66 4.78 -7.01 1.34
N PRO A 67 4.65 -8.24 1.89
CA PRO A 67 4.07 -8.45 3.22
C PRO A 67 4.93 -7.80 4.31
N VAL A 68 6.26 -7.81 4.16
CA VAL A 68 7.20 -7.20 5.11
C VAL A 68 7.02 -5.69 5.17
N GLN A 69 7.03 -5.00 4.02
CA GLN A 69 6.88 -3.55 4.00
C GLN A 69 5.49 -3.11 4.49
N SER A 70 4.44 -3.88 4.13
CA SER A 70 3.07 -3.64 4.61
C SER A 70 2.99 -3.73 6.14
N HIS A 71 3.59 -4.78 6.71
CA HIS A 71 3.61 -4.98 8.16
C HIS A 71 4.46 -3.91 8.88
N GLN A 72 5.61 -3.53 8.34
CA GLN A 72 6.46 -2.47 8.90
C GLN A 72 5.75 -1.12 8.92
N ILE A 73 5.04 -0.77 7.85
CA ILE A 73 4.23 0.48 7.80
C ILE A 73 3.08 0.41 8.80
N HIS A 74 2.37 -0.71 8.88
CA HIS A 74 1.33 -0.95 9.88
C HIS A 74 1.85 -0.73 11.30
N GLN A 75 2.97 -1.39 11.65
CA GLN A 75 3.58 -1.27 12.97
C GLN A 75 3.98 0.18 13.27
N ARG A 76 4.58 0.88 12.30
CA ARG A 76 5.00 2.27 12.51
C ARG A 76 3.80 3.19 12.78
N ILE A 77 2.69 3.01 12.08
CA ILE A 77 1.46 3.77 12.32
C ILE A 77 0.95 3.51 13.74
N ARG A 78 0.85 2.25 14.16
CA ARG A 78 0.38 1.90 15.53
C ARG A 78 1.32 2.39 16.62
N GLN A 79 2.63 2.30 16.41
CA GLN A 79 3.64 2.83 17.32
C GLN A 79 3.44 4.33 17.52
N LEU A 80 3.37 5.11 16.43
CA LEU A 80 3.17 6.56 16.48
C LEU A 80 1.82 6.94 17.11
N ALA A 81 0.75 6.20 16.80
CA ALA A 81 -0.56 6.41 17.40
C ALA A 81 -0.52 6.23 18.92
N SER A 82 0.15 5.18 19.41
CA SER A 82 0.33 4.91 20.83
C SER A 82 1.20 5.97 21.51
N GLU A 83 2.38 6.29 20.94
CA GLU A 83 3.31 7.28 21.48
C GLU A 83 2.69 8.68 21.59
N LYS A 84 1.88 9.07 20.60
CA LYS A 84 1.25 10.39 20.54
C LYS A 84 -0.15 10.42 21.12
N LYS A 85 -0.73 9.25 21.45
CA LYS A 85 -2.11 9.09 21.91
C LYS A 85 -3.12 9.74 20.95
N LEU A 86 -2.90 9.53 19.65
CA LEU A 86 -3.75 10.09 18.60
C LEU A 86 -4.53 8.97 17.92
N PRO A 87 -5.87 9.11 17.76
CA PRO A 87 -6.64 8.19 16.94
C PRO A 87 -6.25 8.31 15.47
N VAL A 88 -6.33 7.20 14.75
CA VAL A 88 -6.01 7.07 13.33
C VAL A 88 -7.27 6.70 12.55
N PHE A 89 -7.63 7.52 11.58
CA PHE A 89 -8.74 7.25 10.65
C PHE A 89 -8.18 6.91 9.28
N MET A 90 -8.45 5.70 8.82
CA MET A 90 -8.07 5.25 7.48
C MET A 90 -9.20 5.53 6.51
N PHE A 91 -8.86 6.08 5.35
CA PHE A 91 -9.79 6.34 4.26
C PHE A 91 -9.30 5.57 3.03
N VAL A 92 -10.03 4.53 2.65
CA VAL A 92 -9.79 3.79 1.42
C VAL A 92 -10.33 4.62 0.26
N GLU A 93 -9.48 4.87 -0.75
CA GLU A 93 -9.92 5.40 -2.04
C GLU A 93 -10.39 4.24 -2.93
N ASP A 94 -9.72 4.00 -4.05
CA ASP A 94 -10.15 2.98 -5.00
C ASP A 94 -9.88 1.58 -4.45
N VAL A 95 -8.68 1.33 -3.90
CA VAL A 95 -8.25 0.00 -3.49
C VAL A 95 -7.51 0.03 -2.15
N ALA A 96 -7.87 -0.87 -1.24
CA ALA A 96 -7.05 -1.30 -0.12
C ALA A 96 -7.10 -2.83 -0.05
N ALA A 97 -6.28 -3.47 -0.88
CA ALA A 97 -6.24 -4.92 -1.06
C ALA A 97 -4.90 -5.49 -0.57
N SER A 98 -4.90 -6.72 -0.06
CA SER A 98 -3.71 -7.46 0.37
C SER A 98 -2.86 -6.64 1.35
N GLY A 99 -1.59 -6.37 1.05
CA GLY A 99 -0.73 -5.49 1.84
C GLY A 99 -1.32 -4.10 2.11
N GLY A 100 -2.13 -3.56 1.21
CA GLY A 100 -2.88 -2.32 1.42
C GLY A 100 -3.91 -2.45 2.54
N TYR A 101 -4.67 -3.55 2.56
CA TYR A 101 -5.60 -3.82 3.66
C TYR A 101 -4.89 -4.06 5.00
N MET A 102 -3.71 -4.69 4.96
CA MET A 102 -2.86 -4.84 6.16
C MET A 102 -2.49 -3.48 6.78
N ILE A 103 -2.15 -2.48 5.95
CA ILE A 103 -1.89 -1.11 6.41
C ILE A 103 -3.19 -0.47 6.91
N ALA A 104 -4.32 -0.66 6.21
CA ALA A 104 -5.63 -0.15 6.64
C ALA A 104 -6.06 -0.66 8.03
N CYS A 105 -5.67 -1.88 8.39
CA CYS A 105 -5.89 -2.43 9.74
C CYS A 105 -5.14 -1.67 10.85
N ALA A 106 -4.23 -0.74 10.52
CA ALA A 106 -3.61 0.12 11.52
C ALA A 106 -4.53 1.26 12.00
N GLY A 107 -5.65 1.52 11.30
CA GLY A 107 -6.66 2.50 11.72
C GLY A 107 -7.46 2.03 12.92
N ASP A 108 -7.89 2.97 13.76
CA ASP A 108 -8.92 2.70 14.76
C ASP A 108 -10.31 2.60 14.09
N GLU A 109 -10.49 3.35 12.99
CA GLU A 109 -11.64 3.24 12.08
C GLU A 109 -11.17 3.28 10.61
N ILE A 110 -11.88 2.52 9.76
CA ILE A 110 -11.67 2.38 8.33
C ILE A 110 -12.95 2.84 7.60
N PHE A 111 -12.81 3.88 6.79
CA PHE A 111 -13.86 4.42 5.94
C PHE A 111 -13.57 4.09 4.47
N CYS A 112 -14.61 3.90 3.67
CA CYS A 112 -14.48 3.61 2.24
C CYS A 112 -15.65 4.21 1.43
N ASP A 113 -15.51 4.25 0.11
CA ASP A 113 -16.62 4.45 -0.82
C ASP A 113 -17.38 3.13 -1.03
N PRO A 114 -18.69 3.12 -1.36
CA PRO A 114 -19.41 1.88 -1.63
C PRO A 114 -18.74 1.02 -2.72
N SER A 115 -18.03 1.65 -3.66
CA SER A 115 -17.36 1.02 -4.79
C SER A 115 -15.87 0.73 -4.55
N SER A 116 -15.30 1.15 -3.41
CA SER A 116 -13.92 0.80 -3.05
C SER A 116 -13.70 -0.71 -3.05
N ILE A 117 -12.50 -1.16 -3.38
CA ILE A 117 -12.13 -2.58 -3.30
C ILE A 117 -11.32 -2.82 -2.03
N VAL A 118 -11.82 -3.69 -1.16
CA VAL A 118 -11.24 -4.00 0.16
C VAL A 118 -11.07 -5.51 0.31
N GLY A 119 -10.05 -5.94 1.06
CA GLY A 119 -9.82 -7.36 1.36
C GLY A 119 -8.60 -7.91 0.63
N SER A 120 -8.76 -8.98 -0.14
CA SER A 120 -7.65 -9.75 -0.72
C SER A 120 -6.69 -10.25 0.37
N ILE A 121 -7.26 -10.80 1.44
CA ILE A 121 -6.52 -11.33 2.58
C ILE A 121 -5.99 -12.70 2.19
N GLY A 122 -4.75 -12.73 1.71
CA GLY A 122 -4.12 -13.93 1.19
C GLY A 122 -2.69 -13.66 0.71
N VAL A 123 -2.00 -14.73 0.32
CA VAL A 123 -0.62 -14.69 -0.17
C VAL A 123 -0.56 -15.37 -1.53
N VAL A 124 0.05 -14.68 -2.50
CA VAL A 124 0.25 -15.22 -3.85
C VAL A 124 1.70 -15.07 -4.24
N GLY A 125 2.20 -16.08 -4.94
CA GLY A 125 3.48 -16.07 -5.65
C GLY A 125 3.33 -16.90 -6.91
N GLY A 126 4.08 -16.58 -7.96
CA GLY A 126 4.01 -17.27 -9.23
C GLY A 126 5.21 -17.01 -10.10
N SER A 127 5.45 -17.93 -11.03
CA SER A 127 6.46 -17.86 -12.07
C SER A 127 5.92 -18.59 -13.31
N PHE A 128 6.71 -18.61 -14.38
CA PHE A 128 6.40 -19.33 -15.61
C PHE A 128 7.26 -20.58 -15.76
N GLY A 129 6.78 -21.57 -16.52
CA GLY A 129 7.59 -22.69 -17.00
C GLY A 129 7.96 -22.49 -18.47
N PHE A 130 9.26 -22.52 -18.79
CA PHE A 130 9.83 -22.29 -20.12
C PHE A 130 10.63 -23.48 -20.65
N GLN A 131 10.66 -24.61 -19.95
CA GLN A 131 11.43 -25.79 -20.33
C GLN A 131 11.11 -26.27 -21.76
N GLY A 132 9.83 -26.34 -22.12
CA GLY A 132 9.40 -26.75 -23.45
C GLY A 132 9.64 -25.69 -24.54
N LEU A 133 9.78 -24.42 -24.16
CA LEU A 133 10.14 -23.36 -25.11
C LEU A 133 11.62 -23.44 -25.46
N ILE A 134 12.50 -23.53 -24.45
CA ILE A 134 13.96 -23.53 -24.65
C ILE A 134 14.40 -24.78 -25.43
N GLU A 135 13.77 -25.92 -25.18
CA GLU A 135 14.03 -27.16 -25.93
C GLU A 135 13.70 -27.00 -27.42
N LYS A 136 12.54 -26.41 -27.75
CA LYS A 136 12.11 -26.19 -29.15
C LYS A 136 13.03 -25.28 -29.93
N ILE A 137 13.68 -24.32 -29.27
CA ILE A 137 14.59 -23.36 -29.91
C ILE A 137 16.07 -23.76 -29.74
N GLY A 138 16.34 -24.97 -29.25
CA GLY A 138 17.70 -25.51 -29.14
C GLY A 138 18.57 -24.88 -28.05
N ILE A 139 17.97 -24.28 -27.02
CA ILE A 139 18.69 -23.71 -25.88
C ILE A 139 18.84 -24.77 -24.78
N GLU A 140 20.10 -25.03 -24.40
CA GLU A 140 20.45 -25.91 -23.28
C GLU A 140 20.67 -25.08 -22.00
N ARG A 141 19.98 -25.43 -20.91
CA ARG A 141 20.21 -24.82 -19.60
C ARG A 141 21.27 -25.58 -18.81
N ARG A 142 22.35 -24.89 -18.44
CA ARG A 142 23.41 -25.41 -17.55
C ARG A 142 23.41 -24.65 -16.23
N LEU A 143 22.98 -25.31 -15.15
CA LEU A 143 22.89 -24.73 -13.82
C LEU A 143 23.81 -25.46 -12.84
N TYR A 144 24.66 -24.71 -12.13
CA TYR A 144 25.52 -25.21 -11.07
C TYR A 144 25.22 -24.45 -9.78
N THR A 145 24.90 -25.15 -8.70
CA THR A 145 24.49 -24.52 -7.44
C THR A 145 25.27 -25.03 -6.24
N SER A 146 25.39 -24.19 -5.23
CA SER A 146 25.82 -24.56 -3.89
C SER A 146 24.64 -24.54 -2.93
N GLY A 147 24.32 -25.69 -2.33
CA GLY A 147 23.15 -25.86 -1.46
C GLY A 147 21.96 -26.50 -2.18
N LYS A 148 21.33 -27.48 -1.53
CA LYS A 148 20.37 -28.41 -2.15
C LYS A 148 19.13 -27.74 -2.76
N ASN A 149 18.69 -26.61 -2.21
CA ASN A 149 17.43 -25.95 -2.61
C ASN A 149 17.66 -24.65 -3.41
N LYS A 150 18.88 -24.38 -3.87
CA LYS A 150 19.23 -23.11 -4.52
C LYS A 150 18.80 -23.00 -5.99
N ALA A 151 18.23 -24.07 -6.52
CA ALA A 151 17.58 -24.14 -7.83
C ALA A 151 16.04 -24.17 -7.72
N MET A 152 15.48 -24.01 -6.52
CA MET A 152 14.05 -24.07 -6.28
C MET A 152 13.30 -23.01 -7.10
N LEU A 153 12.21 -23.42 -7.77
CA LEU A 153 11.37 -22.58 -8.65
C LEU A 153 12.12 -21.99 -9.87
N ASP A 154 13.16 -22.68 -10.34
CA ASP A 154 13.80 -22.35 -11.62
C ASP A 154 12.77 -22.51 -12.77
N PRO A 155 12.46 -21.43 -13.52
CA PRO A 155 11.42 -21.46 -14.54
C PRO A 155 11.77 -22.32 -15.75
N PHE A 156 12.99 -22.84 -15.85
CA PHE A 156 13.46 -23.63 -16.97
C PHE A 156 13.71 -25.10 -16.61
N LEU A 157 13.42 -25.50 -15.36
CA LEU A 157 13.41 -26.89 -14.93
C LEU A 157 11.97 -27.39 -14.77
N PRO A 158 11.73 -28.71 -14.83
CA PRO A 158 10.46 -29.29 -14.41
C PRO A 158 10.15 -28.92 -12.95
N GLU A 159 8.88 -28.70 -12.65
CA GLU A 159 8.45 -28.39 -11.29
C GLU A 159 8.70 -29.59 -10.36
N ASN A 160 9.33 -29.35 -9.21
CA ASN A 160 9.58 -30.36 -8.20
C ASN A 160 8.48 -30.33 -7.12
N PRO A 161 7.75 -31.44 -6.87
CA PRO A 161 6.70 -31.50 -5.84
C PRO A 161 7.17 -31.10 -4.44
N ASP A 162 8.41 -31.44 -4.06
CA ASP A 162 8.95 -31.10 -2.73
C ASP A 162 9.18 -29.58 -2.57
N ASP A 163 9.59 -28.92 -3.66
CA ASP A 163 9.77 -27.48 -3.70
C ASP A 163 8.42 -26.75 -3.65
N VAL A 164 7.40 -27.29 -4.34
CA VAL A 164 6.02 -26.79 -4.26
C VAL A 164 5.47 -26.94 -2.85
N ALA A 165 5.67 -28.09 -2.21
CA ALA A 165 5.25 -28.32 -0.83
C ALA A 165 5.91 -27.31 0.13
N ARG A 166 7.21 -27.05 -0.03
CA ARG A 166 7.93 -26.04 0.74
C ARG A 166 7.38 -24.64 0.51
N LEU A 167 7.13 -24.26 -0.75
CA LEU A 167 6.54 -22.96 -1.07
C LEU A 167 5.15 -22.78 -0.45
N LYS A 168 4.30 -23.81 -0.52
CA LYS A 168 2.97 -23.79 0.11
C LYS A 168 3.04 -23.64 1.62
N SER A 169 4.00 -24.30 2.29
CA SER A 169 4.23 -24.12 3.74
C SER A 169 4.56 -22.67 4.06
N LEU A 170 5.49 -22.07 3.31
CA LEU A 170 5.86 -20.66 3.50
C LEU A 170 4.67 -19.70 3.27
N GLN A 171 3.87 -19.96 2.22
CA GLN A 171 2.66 -19.17 1.96
C GLN A 171 1.64 -19.30 3.09
N TYR A 172 1.44 -20.52 3.62
CA TYR A 172 0.54 -20.78 4.74
C TYR A 172 0.98 -20.04 6.01
N GLU A 173 2.28 -20.06 6.33
CA GLU A 173 2.84 -19.33 7.47
C GLU A 173 2.60 -17.82 7.34
N ILE A 174 2.89 -17.24 6.17
CA ILE A 174 2.66 -15.80 5.91
C ILE A 174 1.17 -15.47 5.96
N HIS A 175 0.31 -16.33 5.42
CA HIS A 175 -1.13 -16.15 5.42
C HIS A 175 -1.67 -16.16 6.85
N THR A 176 -1.25 -17.12 7.68
CA THR A 176 -1.61 -17.20 9.10
C THR A 176 -1.25 -15.92 9.85
N MET A 177 -0.04 -15.39 9.65
CA MET A 177 0.37 -14.12 10.26
C MET A 177 -0.53 -12.95 9.84
N PHE A 178 -1.02 -12.94 8.60
CA PHE A 178 -1.93 -11.91 8.11
C PHE A 178 -3.33 -12.06 8.72
N ILE A 179 -3.88 -13.28 8.75
CA ILE A 179 -5.16 -13.59 9.42
C ILE A 179 -5.11 -13.11 10.87
N ASP A 180 -4.06 -13.48 11.60
CA ASP A 180 -3.91 -13.11 13.01
C ASP A 180 -3.84 -11.59 13.20
N LEU A 181 -3.19 -10.86 12.28
CA LEU A 181 -3.17 -9.41 12.31
C LEU A 181 -4.58 -8.83 12.12
N VAL A 182 -5.32 -9.30 11.12
CA VAL A 182 -6.68 -8.82 10.85
C VAL A 182 -7.60 -9.13 12.04
N LYS A 183 -7.55 -10.35 12.57
CA LYS A 183 -8.31 -10.76 13.77
C LYS A 183 -8.00 -9.87 14.97
N ARG A 184 -6.73 -9.54 15.23
CA ARG A 184 -6.36 -8.62 16.32
C ARG A 184 -6.88 -7.20 16.10
N CYS A 185 -6.85 -6.70 14.88
CA CYS A 185 -7.23 -5.32 14.57
C CYS A 185 -8.75 -5.11 14.52
N ARG A 186 -9.48 -6.07 13.93
CA ARG A 186 -10.93 -5.97 13.73
C ARG A 186 -11.71 -6.62 14.88
N GLY A 187 -11.17 -7.66 15.50
CA GLY A 187 -11.75 -8.33 16.67
C GLY A 187 -13.21 -8.73 16.45
N ALA A 188 -14.06 -8.40 17.42
CA ALA A 188 -15.50 -8.67 17.37
C ALA A 188 -16.26 -7.93 16.25
N LYS A 189 -15.61 -7.03 15.50
CA LYS A 189 -16.23 -6.40 14.33
C LYS A 189 -16.36 -7.35 13.16
N LEU A 190 -15.46 -8.34 13.03
CA LEU A 190 -15.49 -9.30 11.92
C LEU A 190 -16.78 -10.11 11.93
N ARG A 191 -17.36 -10.27 10.75
CA ARG A 191 -18.62 -10.99 10.52
C ARG A 191 -18.46 -11.86 9.30
N GLY A 192 -19.11 -13.01 9.32
CA GLY A 192 -19.04 -13.98 8.23
C GLY A 192 -18.12 -15.15 8.57
N ASP A 193 -18.03 -16.05 7.62
CA ASP A 193 -17.26 -17.28 7.73
C ASP A 193 -15.75 -17.01 7.55
N GLU A 194 -14.91 -17.66 8.34
CA GLU A 194 -13.46 -17.44 8.26
C GLU A 194 -12.87 -17.92 6.94
N ASP A 195 -13.39 -19.00 6.36
CA ASP A 195 -12.91 -19.52 5.08
C ASP A 195 -13.28 -18.55 3.94
N GLU A 196 -14.43 -17.86 4.02
CA GLU A 196 -14.78 -16.79 3.08
C GLU A 196 -13.86 -15.58 3.26
N LEU A 197 -13.74 -15.06 4.50
CA LEU A 197 -12.98 -13.84 4.83
C LEU A 197 -11.49 -13.95 4.51
N PHE A 198 -10.91 -15.13 4.66
CA PHE A 198 -9.49 -15.37 4.48
C PHE A 198 -9.18 -16.22 3.23
N SER A 199 -10.11 -16.30 2.28
CA SER A 199 -9.91 -17.00 1.00
C SER A 199 -8.95 -16.28 0.03
N GLY A 200 -8.65 -15.00 0.27
CA GLY A 200 -8.01 -14.12 -0.71
C GLY A 200 -8.99 -13.40 -1.63
N ALA A 201 -10.31 -13.56 -1.44
CA ALA A 201 -11.32 -12.77 -2.13
C ALA A 201 -11.23 -11.28 -1.74
N TYR A 202 -11.77 -10.42 -2.61
CA TYR A 202 -11.95 -9.00 -2.34
C TYR A 202 -13.41 -8.62 -2.53
N TRP A 203 -13.82 -7.54 -1.87
CA TRP A 203 -15.21 -7.11 -1.78
C TRP A 203 -15.33 -5.62 -2.09
N THR A 204 -16.53 -5.22 -2.49
CA THR A 204 -16.91 -3.81 -2.55
C THR A 204 -16.88 -3.19 -1.15
N GLY A 205 -16.74 -1.88 -1.06
CA GLY A 205 -16.71 -1.15 0.21
C GLY A 205 -17.96 -1.43 1.04
N GLN A 206 -19.13 -1.47 0.39
CA GLN A 206 -20.39 -1.82 1.06
C GLN A 206 -20.34 -3.23 1.68
N ARG A 207 -19.97 -4.25 0.89
CA ARG A 207 -19.87 -5.63 1.39
C ARG A 207 -18.79 -5.79 2.46
N SER A 208 -17.71 -5.01 2.38
CA SER A 208 -16.66 -5.00 3.39
C SER A 208 -17.16 -4.52 4.76
N ILE A 209 -18.16 -3.65 4.82
CA ILE A 209 -18.79 -3.22 6.09
C ILE A 209 -19.66 -4.34 6.65
N ASP A 210 -20.44 -5.01 5.79
CA ASP A 210 -21.28 -6.14 6.21
C ASP A 210 -20.45 -7.27 6.84
N LEU A 211 -19.25 -7.50 6.29
CA LEU A 211 -18.24 -8.45 6.76
C LEU A 211 -17.38 -7.92 7.93
N GLY A 212 -17.53 -6.65 8.32
CA GLY A 212 -16.76 -6.06 9.40
C GLY A 212 -15.29 -5.74 9.07
N LEU A 213 -14.92 -5.82 7.79
CA LEU A 213 -13.60 -5.45 7.28
C LEU A 213 -13.39 -3.93 7.25
N SER A 214 -14.47 -3.17 7.05
CA SER A 214 -14.51 -1.70 7.16
C SER A 214 -15.56 -1.26 8.19
N ASP A 215 -15.49 -0.02 8.66
CA ASP A 215 -16.39 0.50 9.70
C ASP A 215 -17.59 1.25 9.15
N ALA A 216 -17.39 2.09 8.12
CA ALA A 216 -18.48 2.88 7.54
C ALA A 216 -18.17 3.37 6.13
N ILE A 217 -19.23 3.76 5.40
CA ILE A 217 -19.11 4.54 4.18
C ILE A 217 -18.83 6.00 4.54
N GLY A 218 -17.87 6.63 3.88
CA GLY A 218 -17.64 8.06 4.03
C GLY A 218 -16.37 8.58 3.40
N ASP A 219 -16.43 9.82 2.91
CA ASP A 219 -15.25 10.54 2.42
C ASP A 219 -14.54 11.30 3.55
N LEU A 220 -13.25 11.55 3.35
CA LEU A 220 -12.38 12.22 4.32
C LEU A 220 -12.92 13.56 4.80
N ARG A 221 -13.45 14.40 3.91
CA ARG A 221 -13.88 15.75 4.29
C ARG A 221 -15.15 15.69 5.12
N SER A 222 -16.13 14.92 4.69
CA SER A 222 -17.42 14.82 5.38
C SER A 222 -17.25 14.19 6.77
N VAL A 223 -16.51 13.07 6.87
CA VAL A 223 -16.26 12.39 8.15
C VAL A 223 -15.53 13.30 9.14
N LEU A 224 -14.45 13.96 8.70
CA LEU A 224 -13.68 14.82 9.58
C LEU A 224 -14.44 16.09 9.99
N ARG A 225 -15.25 16.69 9.11
CA ARG A 225 -16.10 17.84 9.47
C ARG A 225 -17.21 17.45 10.43
N ALA A 226 -17.86 16.31 10.21
CA ALA A 226 -18.88 15.81 11.13
C ALA A 226 -18.31 15.58 12.54
N ARG A 227 -17.08 15.06 12.62
CA ARG A 227 -16.44 14.71 13.90
C ARG A 227 -15.76 15.87 14.62
N PHE A 228 -15.12 16.78 13.88
CA PHE A 228 -14.30 17.85 14.43
C PHE A 228 -14.84 19.26 14.13
N GLY A 229 -16.00 19.36 13.47
CA GLY A 229 -16.64 20.61 13.07
C GLY A 229 -16.14 21.16 11.73
N ASP A 230 -16.95 22.02 11.12
CA ASP A 230 -16.73 22.54 9.75
C ASP A 230 -15.41 23.27 9.53
N LYS A 231 -14.82 23.78 10.62
CA LYS A 231 -13.58 24.56 10.60
C LYS A 231 -12.32 23.72 10.80
N VAL A 232 -12.44 22.39 10.91
CA VAL A 232 -11.29 21.49 11.05
C VAL A 232 -10.27 21.74 9.94
N LYS A 233 -9.00 21.88 10.34
CA LYS A 233 -7.88 22.05 9.43
C LYS A 233 -7.34 20.67 9.07
N MET A 234 -7.24 20.40 7.77
CA MET A 234 -6.79 19.11 7.23
C MET A 234 -5.46 19.26 6.45
N PRO A 235 -4.35 19.66 7.09
CA PRO A 235 -3.09 19.89 6.38
C PRO A 235 -2.56 18.57 5.80
N VAL A 236 -2.32 18.55 4.48
CA VAL A 236 -1.73 17.40 3.79
C VAL A 236 -0.23 17.35 4.05
N VAL A 237 0.25 16.24 4.58
CA VAL A 237 1.67 16.00 4.87
C VAL A 237 2.29 15.23 3.71
N ALA A 238 2.81 15.98 2.73
CA ALA A 238 3.51 15.41 1.57
C ALA A 238 5.02 15.38 1.78
N GLN A 239 5.73 14.50 1.06
CA GLN A 239 7.19 14.53 1.01
C GLN A 239 7.66 15.91 0.52
N PRO A 240 8.73 16.49 1.11
CA PRO A 240 9.26 17.75 0.62
C PRO A 240 9.74 17.54 -0.83
N ARG A 241 9.16 18.25 -1.79
CA ARG A 241 9.72 18.29 -3.13
C ARG A 241 11.02 19.10 -3.05
N GLY A 242 12.15 18.52 -3.45
CA GLY A 242 13.40 19.27 -3.58
C GLY A 242 13.20 20.43 -4.55
N LEU A 243 13.80 21.58 -4.27
CA LEU A 243 13.65 22.81 -5.06
C LEU A 243 13.99 22.61 -6.56
N LEU A 244 14.87 21.65 -6.87
CA LEU A 244 15.27 21.27 -8.23
C LEU A 244 14.23 20.40 -8.96
N SER A 245 13.37 19.67 -8.25
CA SER A 245 12.33 18.82 -8.86
C SER A 245 11.25 19.66 -9.57
N GLY A 246 10.98 20.87 -9.07
CA GLY A 246 10.07 21.82 -9.73
C GLY A 246 10.62 22.44 -11.01
N LEU A 247 11.95 22.42 -11.20
CA LEU A 247 12.62 22.99 -12.37
C LEU A 247 12.75 21.96 -13.50
N LEU A 248 12.91 20.68 -13.15
CA LEU A 248 12.86 19.55 -14.09
C LEU A 248 11.41 19.15 -14.47
N GLY A 249 10.45 19.26 -13.56
CA GLY A 249 9.03 18.96 -13.82
C GLY A 249 8.31 19.97 -14.73
N ARG A 250 8.95 21.09 -15.07
CA ARG A 250 8.43 22.12 -15.98
C ARG A 250 9.04 22.07 -17.40
N ARG A 251 9.92 21.10 -17.68
CA ARG A 251 10.48 20.87 -19.04
C ARG A 251 9.72 19.81 -19.85
N GLY A 252 8.42 19.63 -19.58
CA GLY A 252 7.52 18.81 -20.41
C GLY A 252 7.02 19.49 -21.69
N ALA A 253 7.74 20.48 -22.23
CA ALA A 253 7.43 21.14 -23.50
C ALA A 253 8.70 21.80 -24.08
N GLY A 254 9.72 21.01 -24.38
CA GLY A 254 10.96 21.54 -24.97
C GLY A 254 12.04 20.48 -25.07
N MET A 255 12.00 19.70 -26.14
CA MET A 255 12.98 18.69 -26.50
C MET A 255 14.33 19.38 -26.78
N THR A 256 15.26 19.37 -25.83
CA THR A 256 16.65 19.79 -26.07
C THR A 256 17.47 18.59 -26.53
N LEU A 257 18.18 18.74 -27.66
CA LEU A 257 18.99 17.71 -28.34
C LEU A 257 20.05 17.01 -27.46
N ALA A 258 20.39 17.57 -26.29
CA ALA A 258 21.37 16.99 -25.36
C ALA A 258 20.81 15.89 -24.43
N GLY A 259 19.49 15.66 -24.41
CA GLY A 259 18.83 14.63 -23.58
C GLY A 259 18.50 13.33 -24.31
N LEU A 260 18.79 13.24 -25.61
CA LEU A 260 18.44 12.08 -26.45
C LEU A 260 19.30 10.83 -26.15
N GLY A 261 20.48 11.00 -25.53
CA GLY A 261 21.37 9.88 -25.19
C GLY A 261 20.90 9.08 -23.97
N ASP A 262 20.42 9.75 -22.91
CA ASP A 262 19.97 9.09 -21.66
C ASP A 262 18.49 8.70 -21.68
N ALA A 263 17.67 9.36 -22.51
CA ALA A 263 16.27 8.96 -22.69
C ALA A 263 16.14 7.64 -23.48
N ALA A 264 17.08 7.34 -24.39
CA ALA A 264 17.06 6.13 -25.18
C ALA A 264 17.43 4.86 -24.38
N SER A 265 18.24 4.99 -23.33
CA SER A 265 18.68 3.88 -22.47
C SER A 265 17.70 3.57 -21.32
N THR A 266 16.93 4.56 -20.86
CA THR A 266 15.98 4.43 -19.75
C THR A 266 14.53 4.17 -20.20
N ALA A 267 14.17 4.54 -21.43
CA ALA A 267 12.81 4.34 -21.95
C ALA A 267 12.33 2.87 -21.95
N PRO A 268 13.14 1.86 -22.29
CA PRO A 268 12.70 0.46 -22.23
C PRO A 268 12.39 0.00 -20.80
N GLU A 269 13.22 0.40 -19.82
CA GLU A 269 13.04 0.03 -18.42
C GLU A 269 11.87 0.77 -17.77
N GLU A 270 11.68 2.06 -18.09
CA GLU A 270 10.51 2.83 -17.65
C GLU A 270 9.20 2.27 -18.20
N LEU A 271 9.19 1.86 -19.47
CA LEU A 271 8.05 1.22 -20.11
C LEU A 271 7.73 -0.12 -19.44
N MET A 272 8.72 -0.97 -19.23
CA MET A 272 8.54 -2.25 -18.53
C MET A 272 7.99 -2.04 -17.12
N SER A 273 8.55 -1.08 -16.38
CA SER A 273 8.04 -0.73 -15.06
C SER A 273 6.59 -0.23 -15.07
N ALA A 274 6.20 0.54 -16.09
CA ALA A 274 4.83 1.01 -16.24
C ALA A 274 3.87 -0.16 -16.59
N LEU A 275 4.32 -1.11 -17.42
CA LEU A 275 3.55 -2.30 -17.77
C LEU A 275 3.34 -3.21 -16.56
N GLU A 276 4.38 -3.45 -15.75
CA GLU A 276 4.27 -4.24 -14.51
C GLU A 276 3.31 -3.59 -13.51
N ALA A 277 3.44 -2.29 -13.28
CA ALA A 277 2.52 -1.55 -12.43
C ALA A 277 1.08 -1.67 -12.96
N ARG A 278 0.86 -1.43 -14.26
CA ARG A 278 -0.45 -1.57 -14.89
C ARG A 278 -1.01 -2.99 -14.74
N ALA A 279 -0.19 -4.03 -14.89
CA ALA A 279 -0.63 -5.41 -14.75
C ALA A 279 -1.13 -5.73 -13.33
N ILE A 280 -0.50 -5.15 -12.30
CA ILE A 280 -0.95 -5.30 -10.90
C ILE A 280 -2.31 -4.61 -10.70
N TRP A 281 -2.47 -3.39 -11.22
CA TRP A 281 -3.70 -2.62 -11.10
C TRP A 281 -4.86 -3.17 -11.95
N ALA A 282 -4.57 -3.79 -13.09
CA ALA A 282 -5.56 -4.38 -14.00
C ALA A 282 -6.38 -5.49 -13.33
N ARG A 283 -5.85 -6.16 -12.31
CA ARG A 283 -6.57 -7.17 -11.51
C ARG A 283 -7.78 -6.59 -10.76
N PHE A 284 -7.82 -5.26 -10.62
CA PHE A 284 -8.86 -4.51 -9.94
C PHE A 284 -9.69 -3.63 -10.90
N GLY A 285 -9.47 -3.74 -12.21
CA GLY A 285 -10.22 -2.99 -13.23
C GLY A 285 -9.65 -1.61 -13.60
N PHE A 286 -8.37 -1.34 -13.29
CA PHE A 286 -7.68 -0.07 -13.58
C PHE A 286 -6.57 -0.21 -14.64
#